data_AF-A0A5B7EDE0-F1
#
_entry.id   AF-A0A5B7EDE0-F1
#
_cell.length_a   1.000
_cell.length_b   1.000
_cell.length_c   1.000
_cell.angle_alpha   90.00
_cell.angle_beta   90.00
_cell.angle_gamma   90.00
#
_symmetry.space_group_name_H-M   'P 1'
#
loop_
_entity.id
_entity.type
_entity.pdbx_description
1 polymer ?
#
loop_
_entity_poly.entity_id
_entity_poly.type
_entity_poly.pdbx_seq_one_letter_code
_entity_poly.pdbx_strand_id
1 'polypeptide(L)'
;MFPWQVSLVSKIVPSPDWFVGVDSFDLCEDGNWVDNVKIQVDPLDAGTDNGLTFTAPNWPTTPQERIFRITANYPSHPAHSFHYPTLTHLPRIATFTITKASYP
;
A
#
# COMPACT_ATOMS: atom_id res chain seq x y z
N MET A 1 22.14 -17.52 5.18
CA MET A 1 20.88 -17.61 5.96
C MET A 1 19.80 -17.03 5.07
N PHE A 2 18.74 -17.79 4.76
CA PHE A 2 17.66 -17.30 3.90
C PHE A 2 16.80 -16.29 4.67
N PRO A 3 16.35 -15.18 4.05
CA PRO A 3 15.50 -14.19 4.71
C PRO A 3 14.12 -14.77 5.00
N TRP A 4 13.57 -14.54 6.20
CA TRP A 4 12.19 -14.91 6.57
C TRP A 4 11.24 -13.77 6.22
N GLN A 5 11.36 -13.30 4.99
CA GLN A 5 10.67 -12.11 4.53
C GLN A 5 9.40 -12.44 3.76
N VAL A 6 8.41 -11.55 3.86
CA VAL A 6 7.19 -11.59 3.06
C VAL A 6 6.98 -10.25 2.35
N SER A 7 6.67 -10.31 1.06
CA SER A 7 6.12 -9.19 0.29
C SER A 7 4.73 -9.57 -0.20
N LEU A 8 3.78 -8.63 -0.14
CA LEU A 8 2.42 -8.84 -0.63
C LEU A 8 1.80 -7.52 -1.07
N VAL A 9 0.88 -7.60 -2.02
CA VAL A 9 0.13 -6.46 -2.56
C VAL A 9 -1.35 -6.80 -2.67
N SER A 10 -2.21 -5.78 -2.53
CA SER A 10 -3.64 -5.88 -2.78
C SER A 10 -4.14 -4.61 -3.48
N LYS A 11 -4.83 -4.76 -4.61
CA LYS A 11 -5.38 -3.63 -5.37
C LYS A 11 -6.53 -2.99 -4.61
N ILE A 12 -6.60 -1.65 -4.65
CA ILE A 12 -7.79 -0.90 -4.24
C ILE A 12 -8.79 -0.95 -5.40
N VAL A 13 -10.02 -1.41 -5.18
CA VAL A 13 -11.01 -1.60 -6.26
C VAL A 13 -12.27 -0.78 -5.99
N PRO A 14 -12.72 0.06 -6.94
CA PRO A 14 -12.04 0.45 -8.17
C PRO A 14 -10.90 1.45 -7.87
N SER A 15 -9.88 1.47 -8.72
CA SER A 15 -8.84 2.50 -8.76
C SER A 15 -8.12 2.45 -10.11
N PRO A 16 -7.45 3.53 -10.53
CA PRO A 16 -6.56 3.54 -11.70
C PRO A 16 -5.51 2.43 -11.56
N ASP A 17 -4.57 2.62 -10.64
CA ASP A 17 -3.49 1.68 -10.36
C ASP A 17 -3.06 1.66 -8.89
N TRP A 18 -3.96 2.10 -8.00
CA TRP A 18 -3.67 2.19 -6.57
C TRP A 18 -3.75 0.85 -5.86
N PHE A 19 -2.85 0.64 -4.90
CA PHE A 19 -2.77 -0.59 -4.12
C PHE A 19 -2.30 -0.32 -2.68
N VAL A 20 -2.36 -1.35 -1.85
CA VAL A 20 -1.69 -1.39 -0.54
C VAL A 20 -0.76 -2.60 -0.52
N GLY A 21 0.34 -2.53 0.23
CA GLY A 21 1.28 -3.64 0.26
C GLY A 21 2.32 -3.53 1.36
N VAL A 22 3.04 -4.63 1.56
CA VAL A 22 4.29 -4.67 2.33
C VAL A 22 5.38 -5.25 1.45
N ASP A 23 6.60 -4.75 1.62
CA ASP A 23 7.77 -5.21 0.88
C ASP A 23 8.85 -5.68 1.86
N SER A 24 9.34 -6.90 1.67
CA SER A 24 10.42 -7.52 2.44
C SER A 24 10.23 -7.45 3.96
N PHE A 25 8.99 -7.61 4.44
CA PHE A 25 8.70 -7.56 5.86
C PHE A 25 9.31 -8.78 6.57
N ASP A 26 10.19 -8.56 7.54
CA ASP A 26 10.89 -9.62 8.26
C ASP A 26 9.98 -10.26 9.33
N LEU A 27 9.85 -11.58 9.26
CA LEU A 27 9.11 -12.40 10.23
C LEU A 27 10.05 -13.13 11.19
N CYS A 28 11.34 -12.79 11.20
CA CYS A 28 12.34 -13.24 12.16
C CYS A 28 12.55 -12.19 13.26
N GLU A 29 12.40 -12.62 14.52
CA GLU A 29 12.82 -11.86 15.69
C GLU A 29 13.72 -12.76 16.54
N ASP A 30 14.97 -12.34 16.76
CA ASP A 30 15.98 -13.09 17.52
C ASP A 30 16.16 -14.56 17.09
N GLY A 31 16.10 -14.83 15.77
CA GLY A 31 16.22 -16.17 15.23
C GLY A 31 14.99 -17.06 15.40
N ASN A 32 13.84 -16.47 15.74
CA ASN A 32 12.56 -17.16 15.92
C ASN A 32 11.45 -16.54 15.06
N TRP A 33 10.51 -17.37 14.62
CA TRP A 33 9.34 -16.89 13.87
C TRP A 33 8.47 -16.06 14.78
N VAL A 34 8.10 -14.86 14.32
CA VAL A 34 7.10 -14.02 14.99
C VAL A 34 5.75 -14.75 14.99
N ASP A 35 5.11 -14.85 16.15
CA ASP A 35 3.84 -15.56 16.30
C ASP A 35 2.65 -14.75 15.75
N ASN A 36 2.63 -13.44 15.97
CA ASN A 36 1.61 -12.53 15.44
C ASN A 36 2.19 -11.14 15.15
N VAL A 37 1.87 -10.59 13.98
CA VAL A 37 2.19 -9.20 13.64
C VAL A 37 1.02 -8.52 12.93
N LYS A 38 0.84 -7.23 13.22
CA LYS A 38 -0.14 -6.36 12.58
C LYS A 38 0.57 -5.19 11.92
N ILE A 39 0.40 -5.07 10.60
CA ILE A 39 1.07 -4.05 9.79
C ILE A 39 0.00 -3.13 9.22
N GLN A 40 0.03 -1.86 9.63
CA GLN A 40 -0.80 -0.84 9.01
C GLN A 40 -0.14 -0.41 7.71
N VAL A 41 -0.94 -0.26 6.67
CA VAL A 41 -0.45 0.08 5.33
C VAL A 41 -1.21 1.27 4.78
N ASP A 42 -0.53 2.00 3.92
CA ASP A 42 -1.02 3.21 3.26
C ASP A 42 -1.31 2.94 1.78
N PRO A 43 -2.16 3.74 1.14
CA PRO A 43 -2.33 3.67 -0.29
C PRO A 43 -1.02 4.05 -1.01
N LEU A 44 -0.69 3.26 -2.01
CA LEU A 44 0.44 3.42 -2.91
C LEU A 44 -0.11 3.56 -4.33
N ASP A 45 0.52 4.42 -5.11
CA ASP A 45 0.31 4.57 -6.55
C ASP A 45 1.37 3.75 -7.30
N ALA A 46 0.99 3.06 -8.38
CA ALA A 46 1.91 2.21 -9.13
C ALA A 46 2.73 2.97 -10.18
N GLY A 47 2.35 4.21 -10.53
CA GLY A 47 3.03 5.04 -11.52
C GLY A 47 2.74 4.64 -12.97
N THR A 48 1.56 4.05 -13.22
CA THR A 48 1.16 3.48 -14.52
C THR A 48 -0.11 4.07 -15.10
N ASP A 49 -0.99 4.65 -14.28
CA ASP A 49 -2.22 5.33 -14.71
C ASP A 49 -2.41 6.68 -13.97
N ASN A 50 -2.65 7.75 -14.72
CA ASN A 50 -2.80 9.13 -14.24
C ASN A 50 -4.22 9.47 -13.74
N GLY A 51 -5.12 8.47 -13.64
CA GLY A 51 -6.47 8.68 -13.12
C GLY A 51 -6.46 9.31 -11.73
N LEU A 52 -7.26 10.37 -11.53
CA LEU A 52 -7.29 11.10 -10.24
C LEU A 52 -8.32 10.54 -9.26
N THR A 53 -9.32 9.80 -9.75
CA THR A 53 -10.42 9.29 -8.94
C THR A 53 -10.52 7.78 -9.02
N PHE A 54 -11.13 7.15 -8.00
CA PHE A 54 -11.35 5.70 -7.95
C PHE A 54 -11.96 5.12 -9.24
N THR A 55 -12.82 5.87 -9.93
CA THR A 55 -13.52 5.43 -11.14
C THR A 55 -13.12 6.24 -12.39
N ALA A 56 -11.96 6.90 -12.38
CA ALA A 56 -11.45 7.58 -13.55
C ALA A 56 -11.27 6.59 -14.72
N PRO A 57 -11.51 7.02 -15.98
CA PRO A 57 -11.14 6.22 -17.13
C PRO A 57 -9.62 6.04 -17.17
N ASN A 58 -9.15 4.93 -17.76
CA ASN A 58 -7.72 4.65 -17.88
C ASN A 58 -7.01 5.78 -18.63
N TRP A 59 -5.91 6.27 -18.05
CA TRP A 59 -5.04 7.28 -18.65
C TRP A 59 -3.58 6.92 -18.42
N PRO A 60 -2.91 6.22 -19.36
CA PRO A 60 -1.57 5.71 -19.15
C PRO A 60 -0.52 6.78 -18.79
N THR A 61 0.32 6.50 -17.79
CA THR A 61 1.48 7.32 -17.42
C THR A 61 2.63 7.10 -18.39
N THR A 62 3.18 8.17 -18.98
CA THR A 62 4.29 8.09 -19.95
C THR A 62 5.27 9.25 -19.74
N PRO A 63 6.55 8.98 -19.39
CA PRO A 63 7.11 7.66 -19.07
C PRO A 63 6.50 7.07 -17.79
N GLN A 64 6.58 5.75 -17.59
CA GLN A 64 6.17 5.12 -16.34
C GLN A 64 6.96 5.69 -15.16
N GLU A 65 6.27 5.91 -14.04
CA GLU A 65 6.84 6.45 -12.82
C GLU A 65 7.22 5.33 -11.83
N ARG A 66 7.93 5.70 -10.77
CA ARG A 66 8.17 4.76 -9.65
C ARG A 66 6.96 4.74 -8.73
N ILE A 67 6.77 3.62 -8.04
CA ILE A 67 5.80 3.51 -6.95
C ILE A 67 6.03 4.62 -5.93
N PHE A 68 4.96 5.29 -5.51
CA PHE A 68 5.01 6.31 -4.46
C PHE A 68 3.83 6.19 -3.49
N ARG A 69 4.01 6.70 -2.28
CA ARG A 69 2.95 6.74 -1.26
C ARG A 69 1.99 7.88 -1.54
N ILE A 70 0.71 7.54 -1.60
CA ILE A 70 -0.37 8.52 -1.59
C ILE A 70 -0.55 9.01 -0.15
N THR A 71 -0.62 10.33 0.02
CA THR A 71 -0.84 10.99 1.32
C THR A 71 -2.01 11.97 1.21
N ALA A 72 -2.42 12.55 2.34
CA ALA A 72 -3.52 13.52 2.37
C ALA A 72 -3.25 14.75 1.48
N ASN A 73 -1.97 15.06 1.22
CA ASN A 73 -1.53 16.23 0.48
C ASN A 73 -0.70 15.90 -0.78
N TYR A 74 -0.55 14.61 -1.12
CA TYR A 74 0.21 14.19 -2.31
C TYR A 74 -0.42 12.94 -2.96
N PRO A 75 -0.73 12.97 -4.26
CA PRO A 75 -0.58 14.10 -5.18
C PRO A 75 -1.50 15.27 -4.81
N SER A 76 -1.01 16.50 -4.96
CA SER A 76 -1.70 17.71 -4.51
C SER A 76 -2.67 18.22 -5.57
N HIS A 77 -3.68 17.42 -5.90
CA HIS A 77 -4.75 17.81 -6.84
C HIS A 77 -6.12 17.77 -6.13
N PRO A 78 -6.95 18.84 -6.19
CA PRO A 78 -8.24 18.90 -5.49
C PRO A 78 -9.22 17.78 -5.83
N ALA A 79 -9.15 17.23 -7.05
CA ALA A 79 -9.99 16.11 -7.48
C ALA A 79 -9.43 14.74 -7.07
N HIS A 80 -8.22 14.66 -6.53
CA HIS A 80 -7.61 13.38 -6.19
C HIS A 80 -8.38 12.71 -5.04
N SER A 81 -8.72 11.43 -5.17
CA SER A 81 -9.61 10.76 -4.20
C SER A 81 -9.08 10.71 -2.77
N PHE A 82 -7.77 10.87 -2.57
CA PHE A 82 -7.13 10.93 -1.26
C PHE A 82 -6.68 12.34 -0.86
N HIS A 83 -7.13 13.40 -1.55
CA HIS A 83 -6.79 14.77 -1.18
C HIS A 83 -7.67 15.28 -0.03
N TYR A 84 -7.08 15.35 1.16
CA TYR A 84 -7.72 15.81 2.39
C TYR A 84 -6.87 16.92 3.04
N PRO A 85 -6.97 18.18 2.57
CA PRO A 85 -6.01 19.25 2.89
C PRO A 85 -5.98 19.65 4.37
N THR A 86 -7.03 19.31 5.13
CA THR A 86 -7.11 19.56 6.57
C THR A 86 -6.48 18.45 7.42
N LEU A 87 -6.13 17.32 6.81
CA LEU A 87 -5.53 16.18 7.51
C LEU A 87 -4.00 16.21 7.39
N THR A 88 -3.32 15.98 8.51
CA THR A 88 -1.86 15.82 8.55
C THR A 88 -1.40 14.48 7.99
N HIS A 89 -2.26 13.45 8.08
CA HIS A 89 -2.02 12.11 7.56
C HIS A 89 -3.37 11.45 7.24
N LEU A 90 -3.39 10.53 6.26
CA LEU A 90 -4.59 9.77 5.96
C LEU A 90 -4.94 8.85 7.13
N PRO A 91 -6.23 8.61 7.39
CA PRO A 91 -6.64 7.50 8.23
C PRO A 91 -6.16 6.17 7.64
N ARG A 92 -5.97 5.19 8.51
CA ARG A 92 -5.60 3.82 8.13
C ARG A 92 -6.59 3.26 7.09
N ILE A 93 -6.08 2.85 5.94
CA ILE A 93 -6.89 2.25 4.86
C ILE A 93 -6.99 0.72 4.99
N ALA A 94 -5.93 0.05 5.47
CA ALA A 94 -5.92 -1.40 5.65
C ALA A 94 -4.95 -1.85 6.75
N THR A 95 -5.06 -3.12 7.14
CA THR A 95 -4.12 -3.78 8.06
C THR A 95 -3.89 -5.20 7.59
N PHE A 96 -2.64 -5.59 7.41
CA PHE A 96 -2.27 -6.99 7.26
C PHE A 96 -2.00 -7.59 8.63
N THR A 97 -2.63 -8.73 8.92
CA THR A 97 -2.34 -9.52 10.11
C THR A 97 -1.72 -10.84 9.67
N ILE A 98 -0.51 -11.11 10.12
CA ILE A 98 0.18 -12.37 9.86
C ILE A 98 0.26 -13.11 11.19
N THR A 99 -0.28 -14.32 11.20
CA THR A 99 -0.29 -15.19 12.38
C THR A 99 0.36 -16.49 11.98
N LYS A 100 1.35 -16.92 12.76
CA LYS A 100 1.99 -18.22 12.58
C LYS A 100 0.95 -19.32 12.79
N ALA A 101 0.78 -20.16 11.78
CA ALA A 101 -0.13 -21.30 11.90
C ALA A 101 0.44 -22.32 12.89
N SER A 102 -0.42 -22.84 13.77
CA SER A 102 -0.13 -24.02 14.56
C SER A 102 -0.84 -25.19 13.89
N TYR A 103 -0.11 -26.20 13.44
CA TYR A 103 -0.74 -27.47 13.07
C TYR A 103 -0.88 -28.34 14.34
N PRO A 104 -1.98 -29.09 14.49
CA PRO A 104 -2.16 -30.03 15.59
C PRO A 104 -1.15 -31.18 15.55
#